data_AF-A0A922LSC8-F1
#
_entry.id   AF-A0A922LSC8-F1
#
_cell.length_a   1.000
_cell.length_b   1.000
_cell.length_c   1.000
_cell.angle_alpha   90.00
_cell.angle_beta   90.00
_cell.angle_gamma   90.00
#
_symmetry.space_group_name_H-M   'P 1'
#
loop_
_entity.id
_entity.type
_entity.pdbx_description
1 polymer ?
#
loop_
_entity_poly.entity_id
_entity_poly.type
_entity_poly.pdbx_seq_one_letter_code
_entity_poly.pdbx_strand_id
1 'polypeptide(L)'
;MKYKCSELPGYCLMCNFNTSCVYGAVVNVTCFPRPGVYCKDSSGIAQENQTSQTNSSDFSYPMNDQTNYLIQKPIVCRFCHQLGDTEIVCIGRTNCRQPNVPRSFYETKCEPFPHILCLGRRVFRRMVPCDWSSVYFSVVWELIVFIWACG
;
A
#
# COMPACT_ATOMS: atom_id res chain seq x y z
N MET A 1 9.74 -2.59 -18.73
CA MET A 1 10.52 -1.78 -17.76
C MET A 1 10.60 -2.56 -16.47
N LYS A 2 11.79 -2.75 -15.88
CA LYS A 2 11.94 -3.54 -14.63
C LYS A 2 11.95 -2.58 -13.44
N TYR A 3 10.98 -2.70 -12.54
CA TYR A 3 10.92 -1.90 -11.30
C TYR A 3 11.90 -2.45 -10.26
N LYS A 4 12.57 -1.56 -9.52
CA LYS A 4 13.44 -1.94 -8.40
C LYS A 4 12.62 -2.37 -7.20
N CYS A 5 13.05 -3.42 -6.50
CA CYS A 5 12.32 -3.93 -5.34
C CYS A 5 12.15 -2.90 -4.20
N SER A 6 13.13 -2.02 -4.01
CA SER A 6 13.09 -0.98 -2.97
C SER A 6 12.05 0.12 -3.27
N GLU A 7 11.73 0.34 -4.55
CA GLU A 7 10.83 1.40 -5.03
C GLU A 7 9.35 0.98 -5.01
N LEU A 8 9.05 -0.26 -4.60
CA LEU A 8 7.67 -0.73 -4.56
C LEU A 8 6.81 0.12 -3.62
N PRO A 9 5.60 0.49 -4.05
CA PRO A 9 4.61 1.17 -3.22
C PRO A 9 4.03 0.23 -2.18
N GLY A 10 3.51 0.79 -1.08
CA GLY A 10 2.98 0.05 0.06
C GLY A 10 1.79 -0.87 -0.27
N TYR A 11 1.07 -0.65 -1.37
CA TYR A 11 0.00 -1.57 -1.79
C TYR A 11 0.55 -2.86 -2.40
N CYS A 12 1.73 -2.84 -3.04
CA CYS A 12 2.40 -4.02 -3.60
C CYS A 12 3.22 -4.79 -2.55
N LEU A 13 3.25 -4.31 -1.31
CA LEU A 13 4.05 -4.88 -0.24
C LEU A 13 3.17 -5.51 0.84
N MET A 14 3.68 -6.58 1.42
CA MET A 14 3.20 -7.16 2.65
C MET A 14 4.31 -6.98 3.68
N CYS A 15 4.05 -6.23 4.75
CA CYS A 15 5.04 -5.95 5.78
C CYS A 15 4.67 -6.62 7.09
N ASN A 16 5.68 -7.10 7.81
CA ASN A 16 5.53 -7.55 9.18
C ASN A 16 5.58 -6.34 10.11
N PHE A 17 4.42 -5.99 10.66
CA PHE A 17 4.25 -4.84 11.53
C PHE A 17 4.20 -5.26 13.00
N ASN A 18 4.99 -4.61 13.84
CA ASN A 18 4.87 -4.75 15.29
C ASN A 18 3.92 -3.68 15.83
N THR A 19 2.78 -4.08 16.39
CA THR A 19 1.79 -3.16 16.98
C THR A 19 2.17 -2.67 18.38
N SER A 20 3.21 -3.23 18.98
CA SER A 20 3.71 -2.84 20.31
C SER A 20 4.80 -1.74 20.26
N CYS A 21 5.02 -1.13 19.09
CA CYS A 21 5.95 -0.01 18.97
C CYS A 21 5.42 1.25 19.68
N VAL A 22 6.34 2.11 20.10
CA VAL A 22 6.00 3.41 20.69
C VAL A 22 5.38 4.31 19.62
N TYR A 23 4.20 4.87 19.92
CA TYR A 23 3.49 5.72 18.98
C TYR A 23 4.35 6.92 18.52
N GLY A 24 4.42 7.14 17.20
CA GLY A 24 5.22 8.19 16.59
C GLY A 24 6.70 7.85 16.40
N ALA A 25 7.20 6.75 16.95
CA ALA A 25 8.58 6.33 16.74
C ALA A 25 8.82 5.85 15.30
N VAL A 26 9.99 6.15 14.74
CA VAL A 26 10.42 5.60 13.44
C VAL A 26 11.01 4.22 13.67
N VAL A 27 10.42 3.19 13.07
CA VAL A 27 10.86 1.80 13.17
C VAL A 27 11.07 1.18 11.80
N ASN A 28 12.08 0.32 11.67
CA ASN A 28 12.32 -0.41 10.43
C ASN A 28 11.47 -1.69 10.43
N VAL A 29 10.64 -1.86 9.40
CA VAL A 29 9.84 -3.08 9.20
C VAL A 29 10.33 -3.85 7.99
N THR A 30 10.18 -5.17 8.08
CA THR A 30 10.50 -6.10 6.99
C THR A 30 9.27 -6.31 6.12
N CYS A 31 9.39 -6.01 4.84
CA CYS A 31 8.37 -6.14 3.82
C CYS A 31 8.79 -7.14 2.75
N PHE A 32 7.83 -7.77 2.10
CA PHE A 32 8.03 -8.62 0.94
C PHE A 32 7.02 -8.24 -0.16
N PRO A 33 7.36 -8.40 -1.44
CA PRO A 33 6.42 -8.22 -2.54
C PRO A 33 5.20 -9.13 -2.35
N ARG A 34 4.02 -8.64 -2.72
CA ARG A 34 2.82 -9.47 -2.79
C ARG A 34 3.01 -10.59 -3.84
N PRO A 35 2.33 -11.74 -3.68
CA PRO A 35 2.31 -12.77 -4.71
C PRO A 35 1.87 -12.18 -6.06
N GLY A 36 2.63 -12.46 -7.12
CA GLY A 36 2.39 -11.93 -8.47
C GLY A 36 3.12 -10.62 -8.79
N VAL A 37 3.76 -9.98 -7.82
CA VAL A 37 4.55 -8.77 -8.06
C VAL A 37 6.00 -9.12 -8.37
N TYR A 38 6.44 -8.79 -9.58
CA TYR A 38 7.82 -9.02 -10.04
C TYR A 38 8.68 -7.77 -9.90
N CYS A 39 9.82 -7.90 -9.22
CA CYS A 39 10.79 -6.83 -9.08
C CYS A 39 12.21 -7.39 -9.16
N LYS A 40 13.18 -6.58 -9.60
CA LYS A 40 14.59 -6.97 -9.67
C LYS A 40 15.41 -6.01 -8.83
N ASP A 41 16.26 -6.53 -7.94
CA ASP A 41 17.29 -5.73 -7.28
C ASP A 41 18.65 -5.89 -7.99
N SER A 42 19.50 -4.88 -7.91
CA SER A 42 20.83 -4.89 -8.53
C SER A 42 21.88 -5.60 -7.68
N SER A 43 21.60 -5.88 -6.40
CA SER A 43 22.53 -6.55 -5.49
C SER A 43 22.11 -7.99 -5.24
N GLY A 44 22.86 -8.92 -5.83
CA GLY A 44 22.80 -10.32 -5.46
C GLY A 44 23.29 -10.52 -4.03
N ILE A 45 22.36 -10.61 -3.09
CA ILE A 45 22.50 -11.50 -1.94
C ILE A 45 21.16 -12.22 -1.79
N ALA A 46 20.95 -13.19 -2.69
CA ALA A 46 20.16 -14.35 -2.32
C ALA A 46 20.92 -15.03 -1.19
N GLN A 47 20.49 -14.82 0.05
CA GLN A 47 20.93 -15.73 1.10
C GLN A 47 20.24 -17.06 0.84
N GLU A 48 20.97 -17.93 0.15
CA GLU A 48 20.86 -19.37 0.27
C GLU A 48 20.69 -19.74 1.74
N ASN A 49 19.70 -20.59 2.01
CA ASN A 49 19.64 -21.66 3.02
C ASN A 49 18.15 -21.94 3.33
N GLN A 50 17.51 -23.09 3.12
CA GLN A 50 17.89 -24.44 2.73
C GLN A 50 16.60 -25.16 2.24
N THR A 51 16.76 -26.01 1.22
CA THR A 51 16.13 -27.34 1.05
C THR A 51 14.61 -27.52 1.14
N SER A 52 13.99 -27.88 0.01
CA SER A 52 13.01 -28.97 -0.08
C SER A 52 12.92 -29.47 -1.52
N GLN A 53 13.69 -30.52 -1.84
CA GLN A 53 13.31 -31.44 -2.88
C GLN A 53 12.02 -32.14 -2.44
N THR A 54 10.95 -32.03 -3.22
CA THR A 54 9.99 -33.13 -3.43
C THR A 54 9.03 -32.82 -4.59
N ASN A 55 9.36 -33.40 -5.75
CA ASN A 55 8.49 -34.01 -6.77
C ASN A 55 7.00 -33.60 -6.80
N SER A 56 6.58 -32.90 -7.86
CA SER A 56 5.35 -33.23 -8.61
C SER A 56 5.21 -32.36 -9.86
N SER A 57 4.72 -33.02 -10.90
CA SER A 57 4.65 -32.70 -12.33
C SER A 57 3.84 -31.45 -12.72
N ASP A 58 4.35 -30.78 -13.77
CA ASP A 58 3.65 -30.09 -14.85
C ASP A 58 2.90 -28.76 -14.58
N PHE A 59 3.62 -27.64 -14.72
CA PHE A 59 3.18 -26.46 -15.49
C PHE A 59 4.38 -25.53 -15.79
N SER A 60 4.80 -25.42 -17.05
CA SER A 60 6.01 -24.70 -17.46
C SER A 60 5.72 -23.26 -17.96
N TYR A 61 6.05 -22.28 -17.13
CA TYR A 61 6.38 -20.90 -17.54
C TYR A 61 7.76 -20.55 -16.95
N PRO A 62 8.58 -19.70 -17.61
CA PRO A 62 9.98 -19.46 -17.20
C PRO A 62 10.05 -18.67 -15.88
N MET A 63 10.02 -19.39 -14.76
CA MET A 63 10.14 -18.88 -13.40
C MET A 63 11.62 -18.83 -13.00
N ASN A 64 12.24 -17.67 -13.24
CA ASN A 64 13.45 -17.28 -12.51
C ASN A 64 13.40 -15.78 -12.20
N ASP A 65 12.39 -15.37 -11.43
CA ASP A 65 12.33 -14.06 -10.79
C ASP A 65 11.81 -14.29 -9.36
N GLN A 66 12.70 -14.07 -8.39
CA GLN A 66 12.54 -14.45 -6.99
C GLN A 66 11.30 -13.78 -6.36
N THR A 67 10.37 -14.60 -5.85
CA THR A 67 9.14 -14.16 -5.17
C THR A 67 9.30 -13.89 -3.67
N ASN A 68 10.53 -13.88 -3.14
CA ASN A 68 10.81 -13.76 -1.70
C ASN A 68 11.98 -12.79 -1.43
N TYR A 69 11.92 -11.58 -1.97
CA TYR A 69 12.88 -10.53 -1.63
C TYR A 69 12.45 -9.77 -0.36
N LEU A 70 13.36 -9.68 0.61
CA LEU A 70 13.15 -8.99 1.88
C LEU A 70 13.55 -7.51 1.76
N ILE A 71 12.58 -6.61 1.90
CA ILE A 71 12.74 -5.16 1.82
C ILE A 71 12.64 -4.58 3.23
N GLN A 72 13.65 -3.83 3.67
CA GLN A 72 13.51 -3.03 4.90
C GLN A 72 13.03 -1.62 4.56
N LYS A 73 11.93 -1.18 5.19
CA LYS A 73 11.40 0.18 5.04
C LYS A 73 11.22 0.85 6.41
N PRO A 74 11.65 2.11 6.58
CA PRO A 74 11.34 2.88 7.77
C PRO A 74 9.87 3.29 7.73
N ILE A 75 9.19 3.18 8.87
CA ILE A 75 7.80 3.63 9.04
C ILE A 75 7.68 4.43 10.32
N VAL A 76 6.70 5.33 10.37
CA VAL A 76 6.25 5.93 11.63
C VAL A 76 5.25 4.98 12.27
N CYS A 77 5.46 4.62 13.52
CA CYS A 77 4.56 3.77 14.29
C CYS A 77 3.22 4.50 14.56
N ARG A 78 2.27 4.37 13.63
CA ARG A 78 0.91 4.92 13.72
C ARG A 78 -0.05 4.12 12.84
N PHE A 79 -1.33 4.09 13.21
CA PHE A 79 -2.33 3.38 12.42
C PHE A 79 -2.82 4.18 11.22
N CYS A 80 -3.20 3.49 10.14
CA CYS A 80 -3.66 4.12 8.90
C CYS A 80 -4.84 5.06 9.10
N HIS A 81 -5.78 4.72 9.98
CA HIS A 81 -6.97 5.53 10.27
C HIS A 81 -6.67 6.83 11.05
N GLN A 82 -5.42 6.99 11.54
CA GLN A 82 -4.98 8.17 12.30
C GLN A 82 -4.17 9.16 11.45
N LEU A 83 -3.97 8.89 10.15
CA LEU A 83 -3.24 9.79 9.26
C LEU A 83 -4.00 11.10 9.01
N GLY A 84 -3.27 12.16 8.71
CA GLY A 84 -3.85 13.47 8.38
C GLY A 84 -4.45 13.52 6.97
N ASP A 85 -5.23 14.57 6.68
CA ASP A 85 -5.89 14.75 5.37
C ASP A 85 -4.88 14.98 4.23
N THR A 86 -3.67 15.42 4.55
CA THR A 86 -2.56 15.59 3.60
C THR A 86 -1.83 14.29 3.26
N GLU A 87 -2.16 13.19 3.94
CA GLU A 87 -1.48 11.90 3.82
C GLU A 87 -2.41 10.81 3.25
N ILE A 88 -3.65 11.15 2.98
CA ILE A 88 -4.70 10.22 2.55
C ILE A 88 -5.47 10.78 1.37
N VAL A 89 -6.09 9.89 0.62
CA VAL A 89 -7.05 10.21 -0.43
C VAL A 89 -8.37 9.55 -0.07
N CYS A 90 -9.45 10.33 -0.10
CA CYS A 90 -10.80 9.88 0.22
C CYS A 90 -11.71 9.94 -1.01
N ILE A 91 -12.70 9.06 -1.09
CA ILE A 91 -13.67 9.09 -2.18
C ILE A 91 -14.59 10.31 -2.02
N GLY A 92 -14.54 11.22 -3.00
CA GLY A 92 -15.38 12.43 -3.07
C GLY A 92 -16.85 12.12 -3.39
N ARG A 93 -17.78 12.97 -2.92
CA ARG A 93 -19.21 12.88 -3.25
C ARG A 93 -19.78 14.26 -3.62
N THR A 94 -20.48 14.34 -4.75
CA THR A 94 -20.99 15.60 -5.32
C THR A 94 -22.30 16.09 -4.69
N ASN A 95 -23.16 15.21 -4.20
CA ASN A 95 -24.48 15.54 -3.65
C ASN A 95 -24.59 15.19 -2.17
N CYS A 96 -23.63 15.63 -1.36
CA CYS A 96 -23.63 15.33 0.07
C CYS A 96 -24.09 16.51 0.95
N ARG A 97 -24.22 17.71 0.38
CA ARG A 97 -24.68 18.91 1.10
C ARG A 97 -26.20 18.85 1.31
N GLN A 98 -26.63 18.94 2.55
CA GLN A 98 -28.04 19.09 2.88
C GLN A 98 -28.43 20.58 2.85
N PRO A 99 -29.55 20.96 2.22
CA PRO A 99 -30.04 22.34 2.26
C PRO A 99 -30.31 22.76 3.70
N ASN A 100 -30.04 24.03 4.03
CA ASN A 100 -30.19 24.62 5.37
C ASN A 100 -29.29 24.05 6.48
N VAL A 101 -28.27 23.25 6.13
CA VAL A 101 -27.25 22.80 7.09
C VAL A 101 -25.92 23.51 6.82
N PRO A 102 -25.39 24.31 7.76
CA PRO A 102 -24.18 25.11 7.53
C PRO A 102 -22.91 24.26 7.41
N ARG A 103 -22.87 23.08 8.04
CA ARG A 103 -21.77 22.11 7.93
C ARG A 103 -22.35 20.70 7.86
N SER A 104 -22.21 20.04 6.71
CA SER A 104 -22.57 18.63 6.56
C SER A 104 -21.31 17.78 6.44
N PHE A 105 -21.36 16.57 7.00
CA PHE A 105 -20.29 15.58 6.91
C PHE A 105 -20.85 14.31 6.28
N TYR A 106 -20.00 13.55 5.60
CA TYR A 106 -20.38 12.25 5.08
C TYR A 106 -19.31 11.21 5.37
N GLU A 107 -19.76 9.97 5.57
CA GLU A 107 -18.88 8.83 5.69
C GLU A 107 -18.38 8.40 4.30
N THR A 108 -17.07 8.23 4.17
CA THR A 108 -16.45 7.75 2.93
C THR A 108 -15.29 6.79 3.22
N LYS A 109 -14.82 6.11 2.17
CA LYS A 109 -13.60 5.30 2.23
C LYS A 109 -12.40 6.17 1.91
N CYS A 110 -11.33 5.99 2.67
CA CYS A 110 -10.05 6.64 2.46
C CYS A 110 -8.93 5.62 2.43
N GLU A 111 -7.85 5.97 1.72
CA GLU A 111 -6.63 5.20 1.63
C GLU A 111 -5.40 6.13 1.72
N PRO A 112 -4.33 5.74 2.43
CA PRO A 112 -3.07 6.48 2.44
C PRO A 112 -2.38 6.46 1.08
N PHE A 113 -1.56 7.48 0.81
CA PHE A 113 -0.75 7.52 -0.41
C PHE A 113 0.14 6.29 -0.59
N PRO A 114 0.50 5.92 -1.84
CA PRO A 114 1.26 4.69 -2.13
C PRO A 114 2.61 4.61 -1.41
N HIS A 115 3.28 5.73 -1.17
CA HIS A 115 4.58 5.77 -0.50
C HIS A 115 4.49 5.70 1.03
N ILE A 116 3.29 5.83 1.61
CA ILE A 116 3.09 5.85 3.06
C ILE A 116 2.78 4.44 3.55
N LEU A 117 3.54 3.98 4.54
CA LEU A 117 3.30 2.74 5.28
C LEU A 117 2.76 3.06 6.68
N CYS A 118 1.76 2.30 7.10
CA CYS A 118 1.04 2.50 8.35
C CYS A 118 0.50 1.17 8.89
N LEU A 119 0.21 1.12 10.18
CA LEU A 119 -0.28 -0.07 10.86
C LEU A 119 -1.78 -0.30 10.57
N GLY A 120 -2.17 -1.57 10.51
CA GLY A 120 -3.57 -1.98 10.34
C GLY A 120 -4.06 -1.93 8.89
N ARG A 121 -5.36 -1.71 8.71
CA ARG A 121 -6.00 -1.75 7.38
C ARG A 121 -5.78 -0.43 6.64
N ARG A 122 -5.16 -0.50 5.45
CA ARG A 122 -4.91 0.68 4.58
C ARG A 122 -6.21 1.36 4.14
N VAL A 123 -7.24 0.58 3.78
CA VAL A 123 -8.56 1.12 3.42
C VAL A 123 -9.44 1.19 4.66
N PHE A 124 -9.81 2.40 5.08
CA PHE A 124 -10.63 2.65 6.27
C PHE A 124 -11.76 3.64 5.98
N ARG A 125 -12.72 3.73 6.90
CA ARG A 125 -13.87 4.66 6.82
C ARG A 125 -13.57 5.91 7.65
N ARG A 126 -13.94 7.09 7.14
CA ARG A 126 -13.77 8.37 7.83
C ARG A 126 -14.92 9.32 7.50
N MET A 127 -15.28 10.17 8.47
CA MET A 127 -16.20 11.29 8.27
C MET A 127 -15.42 12.49 7.74
N VAL A 128 -15.79 12.97 6.56
CA VAL A 128 -15.17 14.11 5.89
C VAL A 128 -16.20 15.23 5.66
N PRO A 129 -15.79 16.50 5.66
CA PRO A 129 -16.71 17.60 5.40
C PRO A 129 -17.20 17.59 3.96
N CYS A 130 -18.44 18.02 3.76
CA CYS A 130 -19.05 18.26 2.46
C CYS A 130 -18.67 19.63 1.92
N ASP A 131 -17.41 19.80 1.57
CA ASP A 131 -16.94 21.00 0.87
C ASP A 131 -16.76 20.66 -0.61
N TRP A 132 -17.39 21.44 -1.49
CA TRP A 132 -17.50 21.17 -2.95
C TRP A 132 -16.18 21.34 -3.73
N SER A 133 -15.05 21.26 -3.04
CA SER A 133 -13.70 21.23 -3.60
C SER A 133 -12.92 20.02 -3.09
N SER A 134 -13.58 18.86 -2.96
CA SER A 134 -12.86 17.59 -3.12
C SER A 134 -12.47 17.52 -4.59
N VAL A 135 -11.32 18.13 -4.89
CA VAL A 135 -10.74 18.16 -6.22
C VAL A 135 -10.74 16.72 -6.72
N TYR A 136 -11.59 16.48 -7.71
CA TYR A 136 -11.48 15.34 -8.59
C TYR A 136 -10.18 15.53 -9.36
N PHE A 137 -9.04 15.25 -8.73
CA PHE A 137 -7.85 14.97 -9.50
C PHE A 137 -8.04 13.57 -10.03
N SER A 138 -8.29 13.53 -11.33
CA SER A 138 -8.19 12.40 -12.21
C SER A 138 -6.99 11.51 -11.83
N VAL A 139 -7.19 10.59 -10.89
CA VAL A 139 -6.27 9.46 -10.65
C VAL A 139 -7.04 8.15 -10.66
N VAL A 140 -8.32 8.15 -11.05
CA VAL A 140 -8.99 6.89 -11.42
C VAL A 140 -8.29 6.26 -12.63
N TRP A 141 -7.65 7.04 -13.50
CA TRP A 141 -6.82 6.48 -14.57
C TRP A 141 -5.42 6.03 -14.12
N GLU A 142 -4.75 6.75 -13.22
CA GLU A 142 -3.42 6.33 -12.72
C GLU A 142 -3.51 5.20 -11.68
N LEU A 143 -4.56 5.14 -10.84
CA LEU A 143 -4.80 4.00 -9.95
C LEU A 143 -5.21 2.75 -10.74
N ILE A 144 -5.90 2.86 -11.87
CA ILE A 144 -6.10 1.70 -12.75
C ILE A 144 -4.75 1.25 -13.33
N VAL A 145 -3.87 2.16 -13.76
CA VAL A 145 -2.52 1.80 -14.21
C VAL A 145 -1.68 1.14 -13.11
N PHE A 146 -1.78 1.59 -11.85
CA PHE A 146 -1.02 1.02 -10.72
C PHE A 146 -1.66 -0.25 -10.11
N ILE A 147 -2.99 -0.40 -10.15
CA ILE A 147 -3.67 -1.66 -9.83
C ILE A 147 -3.24 -2.76 -10.82
N TRP A 148 -3.02 -2.40 -12.09
CA TRP A 148 -2.47 -3.30 -13.11
C TRP A 148 -0.93 -3.40 -13.10
N ALA A 149 -0.21 -2.56 -12.35
CA ALA A 149 1.26 -2.63 -12.27
C ALA A 149 1.79 -3.69 -11.28
N CYS A 150 0.90 -4.30 -10.50
CA CYS A 150 1.22 -5.37 -9.55
C CYS A 150 0.33 -6.61 -9.73
N GLY A 151 -0.23 -6.79 -10.94
CA GLY A 151 -0.95 -7.98 -11.40
C GLY A 151 -0.40 -8.48 -12.71
#